data_AF-D1PKN6-F1
#
_entry.id   AF-D1PKN6-F1
#
_cell.length_a   1.000
_cell.length_b   1.000
_cell.length_c   1.000
_cell.angle_alpha   90.00
_cell.angle_beta   90.00
_cell.angle_gamma   90.00
#
_symmetry.space_group_name_H-M   'P 1'
#
loop_
_entity.id
_entity.type
_entity.pdbx_description
1 polymer ?
#
loop_
_entity_poly.entity_id
_entity_poly.type
_entity_poly.pdbx_seq_one_letter_code
_entity_poly.pdbx_strand_id
1 'polypeptide(L)'
;MPLLFLLAFALALDGTGIVRIGLLCALLHEGGHLFMYYWLWRRWPDLQLSPLGICLLQRGRVMTPRQEFLLAAAGPLSNLLCCCAVLGWMRLTHYSYAGYWFASTNLLVGGTNLLPLPGLDGQRLLHSFWQGP
;
A
#
# COMPACT_ATOMS: atom_id res chain seq x y z
N MET A 1 16.69 13.49 9.38
CA MET A 1 17.58 14.27 8.49
C MET A 1 18.43 13.43 7.54
N PRO A 2 19.08 12.30 7.91
CA PRO A 2 19.84 11.49 6.94
C PRO A 2 18.95 10.70 5.97
N LEU A 3 17.72 10.37 6.36
CA LEU A 3 16.76 9.62 5.54
C LEU A 3 16.29 10.41 4.30
N LEU A 4 15.98 11.70 4.46
CA LEU A 4 15.58 12.56 3.33
C LEU A 4 16.74 12.75 2.35
N PHE A 5 17.97 12.82 2.86
CA PHE A 5 19.17 12.90 2.05
C PHE A 5 19.44 11.58 1.30
N LEU A 6 19.31 10.43 1.95
CA LEU A 6 19.40 9.11 1.32
C LEU A 6 18.30 8.89 0.29
N LEU A 7 17.07 9.31 0.56
CA LEU A 7 15.94 9.21 -0.36
C LEU A 7 16.13 10.12 -1.57
N ALA A 8 16.57 11.37 -1.35
CA ALA A 8 16.89 12.30 -2.42
C ALA A 8 18.09 11.81 -3.26
N PHE A 9 19.10 11.24 -2.62
CA PHE A 9 20.28 10.66 -3.28
C PHE A 9 19.91 9.39 -4.06
N ALA A 10 19.06 8.52 -3.51
CA ALA A 10 18.50 7.38 -4.22
C ALA A 10 17.63 7.82 -5.41
N LEU A 11 16.81 8.87 -5.27
CA LEU A 11 16.04 9.47 -6.37
C LEU A 11 16.93 10.10 -7.45
N ALA A 12 18.04 10.71 -7.03
CA ALA A 12 19.01 11.35 -7.93
C ALA A 12 19.86 10.32 -8.69
N LEU A 13 20.11 9.16 -8.08
CA LEU A 13 20.78 8.01 -8.71
C LEU A 13 19.83 7.11 -9.52
N ASP A 14 18.52 7.33 -9.45
CA ASP A 14 17.49 6.49 -10.09
C ASP A 14 17.40 6.75 -11.61
N GLY A 15 18.47 6.43 -12.34
CA GLY A 15 18.47 6.39 -13.81
C GLY A 15 17.62 5.25 -14.38
N THR A 16 17.22 4.29 -13.55
CA THR A 16 16.40 3.11 -13.91
C THR A 16 14.90 3.29 -13.60
N GLY A 17 14.53 4.27 -12.76
CA GLY A 17 13.14 4.54 -12.35
C GLY A 17 12.56 3.57 -11.33
N ILE A 18 13.38 2.68 -10.75
CA ILE A 18 12.93 1.62 -9.83
C ILE A 18 12.50 2.20 -8.48
N VAL A 19 13.28 3.15 -7.94
CA VAL A 19 12.95 3.82 -6.67
C VAL A 19 11.67 4.62 -6.83
N ARG A 20 11.48 5.30 -7.97
CA ARG A 20 10.23 6.02 -8.28
C ARG A 20 9.02 5.09 -8.33
N ILE A 21 9.15 3.95 -9.01
CA ILE A 21 8.08 2.94 -9.10
C ILE A 21 7.75 2.36 -7.72
N GLY A 22 8.75 2.03 -6.92
CA GLY A 22 8.56 1.54 -5.55
C GLY A 22 7.88 2.58 -4.65
N LEU A 23 8.27 3.84 -4.77
CA LEU A 23 7.68 4.94 -3.99
C LEU A 23 6.24 5.23 -4.42
N LEU A 24 5.94 5.19 -5.72
CA LEU A 24 4.57 5.26 -6.23
C LEU A 24 3.72 4.10 -5.72
N CYS A 25 4.26 2.89 -5.69
CA CYS A 25 3.58 1.71 -5.19
C CYS A 25 3.28 1.83 -3.68
N ALA A 26 4.22 2.32 -2.89
CA ALA A 26 4.00 2.60 -1.47
C ALA A 26 2.95 3.71 -1.27
N LEU A 27 2.98 4.77 -2.06
CA LEU A 27 1.97 5.84 -2.00
C LEU A 27 0.57 5.34 -2.38
N LEU A 28 0.44 4.48 -3.39
CA LEU A 28 -0.84 3.88 -3.78
C LEU A 28 -1.38 2.92 -2.73
N HIS A 29 -0.50 2.16 -2.10
CA HIS A 29 -0.83 1.27 -0.99
C HIS A 29 -1.44 2.07 0.18
N GLU A 30 -0.71 3.08 0.64
CA GLU A 30 -1.15 3.93 1.76
C GLU A 30 -2.35 4.82 1.39
N GLY A 31 -2.44 5.24 0.13
CA GLY A 31 -3.61 5.91 -0.41
C GLY A 31 -4.86 5.04 -0.38
N GLY A 32 -4.72 3.72 -0.58
CA GLY A 32 -5.80 2.75 -0.45
C GLY A 32 -6.35 2.69 0.98
N HIS A 33 -5.46 2.62 1.96
CA HIS A 33 -5.81 2.70 3.39
C HIS A 33 -6.53 4.00 3.72
N LEU A 34 -5.99 5.14 3.26
CA LEU A 34 -6.58 6.47 3.47
C LEU A 34 -7.97 6.58 2.85
N PHE A 35 -8.15 6.07 1.63
CA PHE A 35 -9.42 6.08 0.92
C PHE A 35 -10.48 5.24 1.64
N MET A 36 -10.14 4.02 2.07
CA MET A 36 -11.05 3.16 2.82
C MET A 36 -11.41 3.77 4.18
N TYR A 37 -10.43 4.37 4.87
CA TYR A 37 -10.67 5.09 6.11
C TYR A 37 -11.64 6.27 5.91
N TYR A 38 -11.40 7.08 4.86
CA TYR A 38 -12.30 8.18 4.53
C TYR A 38 -13.70 7.69 4.16
N TRP A 39 -13.83 6.56 3.46
CA TRP A 39 -15.14 5.98 3.15
C TRP A 39 -15.88 5.56 4.43
N LEU A 40 -15.21 4.86 5.33
CA LEU A 40 -15.80 4.31 6.55
C LEU A 40 -16.19 5.39 7.56
N TRP A 41 -15.36 6.42 7.74
CA TRP A 41 -15.55 7.43 8.80
C TRP A 41 -15.86 8.85 8.30
N ARG A 42 -15.83 9.10 6.98
CA ARG A 42 -15.96 10.44 6.35
C ARG A 42 -15.10 11.51 7.02
N ARG A 43 -13.95 11.11 7.55
CA ARG A 43 -12.97 11.97 8.25
C ARG A 43 -11.57 11.59 7.82
N TRP A 44 -10.68 12.57 7.87
CA TRP A 44 -9.26 12.35 7.63
C TRP A 44 -8.62 11.74 8.89
N PRO A 45 -7.83 10.65 8.75
CA PRO A 45 -7.01 10.14 9.83
C PRO A 45 -5.80 11.06 10.04
N ASP A 46 -5.31 11.17 11.27
CA ASP A 46 -4.04 11.83 11.54
C ASP A 46 -2.89 10.97 10.98
N LEU A 47 -2.30 11.43 9.89
CA LEU A 47 -1.19 10.77 9.21
C LEU A 47 0.11 11.01 10.01
N GLN A 48 0.68 9.96 10.63
CA GLN A 48 2.06 10.00 11.11
C GLN A 48 2.98 9.31 10.11
N LEU A 49 3.88 10.11 9.53
CA LEU A 49 4.92 9.62 8.63
C LEU A 49 6.02 8.94 9.46
N SER A 50 6.10 7.61 9.43
CA SER A 50 7.17 6.84 10.06
C SER A 50 8.22 6.41 9.01
N PRO A 51 9.52 6.35 9.35
CA PRO A 51 10.60 6.04 8.40
C PRO A 51 10.54 4.65 7.72
N LEU A 52 9.62 3.76 8.14
CA LEU A 52 9.40 2.43 7.58
C LEU A 52 8.06 2.29 6.81
N GLY A 53 7.22 3.33 6.80
CA GLY A 53 5.86 3.31 6.22
C GLY A 53 4.96 4.39 6.83
N ILE A 54 3.80 4.66 6.22
CA ILE A 54 2.85 5.62 6.78
C ILE A 54 2.11 4.92 7.92
N CYS A 55 2.64 5.01 9.14
CA CYS A 55 1.94 4.51 10.30
C CYS A 55 0.73 5.41 10.58
N LEU A 56 -0.44 5.00 10.09
CA LEU A 56 -1.72 5.48 10.59
C LEU A 56 -1.71 5.32 12.11
N LEU A 57 -1.68 6.43 12.84
CA LEU A 57 -1.87 6.40 14.29
C LEU A 57 -3.34 6.05 14.53
N GLN A 58 -3.63 4.75 14.54
CA GLN A 58 -4.93 4.20 14.87
C GLN A 58 -5.10 4.31 16.39
N ARG A 59 -5.21 5.57 16.87
CA ARG A 59 -5.27 5.92 18.27
C ARG A 59 -6.60 5.45 18.84
N GLY A 60 -6.61 4.20 19.32
CA GLY A 60 -7.55 3.70 20.33
C GLY A 60 -9.04 3.80 20.01
N ARG A 61 -9.46 3.79 18.73
CA ARG A 61 -10.88 3.62 18.39
C ARG A 61 -11.20 2.14 18.28
N VAL A 62 -12.21 1.71 19.03
CA VAL A 62 -12.78 0.37 18.95
C VAL A 62 -13.39 0.22 17.54
N MET A 63 -12.70 -0.48 16.66
CA MET A 63 -13.18 -0.80 15.32
C MET A 63 -13.88 -2.14 15.38
N THR A 64 -14.96 -2.28 14.62
CA THR A 64 -15.54 -3.62 14.46
C THR A 64 -14.56 -4.50 13.67
N PRO A 65 -14.47 -5.81 13.94
CA PRO A 65 -13.54 -6.71 13.23
C PRO A 65 -13.67 -6.61 11.71
N ARG A 66 -14.89 -6.38 11.20
CA ARG A 66 -15.15 -6.15 9.77
C ARG A 66 -14.51 -4.87 9.22
N GLN A 67 -14.51 -3.78 10.00
CA GLN A 67 -13.91 -2.51 9.58
C GLN A 67 -12.38 -2.60 9.61
N GLU A 68 -11.82 -3.30 10.59
CA GLU A 68 -10.38 -3.55 10.65
C GLU A 68 -9.93 -4.43 9.48
N PHE A 69 -10.68 -5.49 9.17
CA PHE A 69 -10.46 -6.33 7.99
C PHE A 69 -10.50 -5.51 6.69
N LEU A 70 -11.53 -4.69 6.50
CA LEU A 70 -11.69 -3.87 5.30
C LEU A 70 -10.57 -2.84 5.16
N LEU A 71 -10.16 -2.21 6.27
CA LEU A 71 -9.06 -1.27 6.27
C LEU A 71 -7.74 -1.99 5.93
N ALA A 72 -7.40 -3.08 6.63
CA ALA A 72 -6.19 -3.85 6.36
C ALA A 72 -6.14 -4.40 4.93
N ALA A 73 -7.27 -4.80 4.35
CA ALA A 73 -7.34 -5.25 2.97
C ALA A 73 -7.17 -4.11 1.95
N ALA A 74 -7.46 -2.85 2.31
CA ALA A 74 -7.56 -1.75 1.35
C ALA A 74 -6.24 -1.42 0.65
N GLY A 75 -5.12 -1.36 1.38
CA GLY A 75 -3.80 -1.11 0.80
C GLY A 75 -3.32 -2.24 -0.13
N PRO A 76 -3.37 -3.53 0.28
CA PRO A 76 -3.09 -4.65 -0.61
C PRO A 76 -3.98 -4.65 -1.86
N LEU A 77 -5.26 -4.36 -1.69
CA LEU A 77 -6.24 -4.37 -2.78
C LEU A 77 -6.03 -3.20 -3.74
N SER A 78 -5.66 -2.00 -3.28
CA SER A 78 -5.34 -0.87 -4.17
C SER A 78 -4.15 -1.19 -5.07
N ASN A 79 -3.10 -1.81 -4.52
CA ASN A 79 -1.95 -2.26 -5.30
C ASN A 79 -2.33 -3.35 -6.32
N LEU A 80 -3.13 -4.33 -5.93
CA LEU A 80 -3.61 -5.37 -6.85
C LEU A 80 -4.47 -4.77 -7.98
N LEU A 81 -5.37 -3.83 -7.67
CA LEU A 81 -6.17 -3.12 -8.66
C LEU A 81 -5.31 -2.30 -9.62
N CYS A 82 -4.32 -1.57 -9.11
CA CYS A 82 -3.37 -0.83 -9.94
C CYS A 82 -2.53 -1.75 -10.83
N CYS A 83 -2.09 -2.91 -10.33
CA CYS A 83 -1.42 -3.93 -11.11
C CYS A 83 -2.31 -4.42 -12.27
N CYS A 84 -3.54 -4.84 -11.97
CA CYS A 84 -4.50 -5.29 -12.97
C CYS A 84 -4.83 -4.20 -14.00
N ALA A 85 -4.99 -2.95 -13.56
CA ALA A 85 -5.27 -1.82 -14.43
C ALA A 85 -4.12 -1.56 -15.41
N VAL A 86 -2.87 -1.59 -14.93
CA VAL A 86 -1.68 -1.39 -15.79
C VAL A 86 -1.50 -2.54 -16.78
N LEU A 87 -1.69 -3.79 -16.35
CA LEU A 87 -1.65 -4.95 -17.24
C LEU A 87 -2.78 -4.89 -18.30
N GLY A 88 -3.99 -4.50 -17.89
CA GLY A 88 -5.12 -4.31 -18.80
C GLY A 88 -4.87 -3.19 -19.80
N TRP A 89 -4.32 -2.06 -19.36
CA TRP A 89 -3.92 -0.95 -20.23
C TRP A 89 -2.85 -1.35 -21.24
N MET A 90 -1.83 -2.09 -20.80
CA MET A 90 -0.76 -2.59 -21.67
C MET A 90 -1.28 -3.57 -22.72
N ARG A 91 -2.33 -4.34 -22.40
CA ARG A 91 -3.00 -5.23 -23.35
C ARG A 91 -3.75 -4.45 -24.45
N LEU A 92 -4.23 -3.25 -24.15
CA LEU A 92 -4.99 -2.41 -25.07
C LEU A 92 -4.13 -1.45 -25.90
N THR A 93 -2.93 -1.11 -25.41
CA THR A 93 -2.04 -0.12 -26.04
C THR A 93 -0.77 -0.80 -26.57
N HIS A 94 0.28 -0.87 -25.75
CA HIS A 94 1.54 -1.53 -26.06
C HIS A 94 2.23 -2.02 -24.78
N TYR A 95 3.00 -3.12 -24.90
CA TYR A 95 3.80 -3.64 -23.81
C TYR A 95 5.03 -2.74 -23.56
N SER A 96 5.13 -2.20 -22.34
CA SER A 96 6.27 -1.43 -21.87
C SER A 96 6.98 -2.15 -20.73
N TYR A 97 8.31 -2.13 -20.74
CA TYR A 97 9.15 -2.68 -19.68
C TYR A 97 8.87 -2.02 -18.33
N ALA A 98 8.71 -0.70 -18.30
CA ALA A 98 8.38 0.04 -17.09
C ALA A 98 6.99 -0.32 -16.54
N GLY A 99 6.02 -0.58 -17.43
CA GLY A 99 4.68 -1.02 -17.05
C GLY A 99 4.67 -2.40 -16.39
N TYR A 100 5.46 -3.35 -16.92
CA TYR A 100 5.63 -4.66 -16.29
C TYR A 100 6.31 -4.56 -14.93
N TRP A 101 7.35 -3.75 -14.79
CA TRP A 101 7.99 -3.48 -13.50
C TRP A 101 7.04 -2.86 -12.49
N PHE A 102 6.22 -1.91 -12.91
CA PHE A 102 5.22 -1.31 -12.06
C PHE A 102 4.17 -2.32 -11.62
N ALA A 103 3.64 -3.13 -12.55
CA ALA A 103 2.67 -4.18 -12.25
C ALA A 103 3.26 -5.22 -11.28
N SER A 104 4.46 -5.74 -11.56
CA SER A 104 5.12 -6.73 -10.71
C SER A 104 5.49 -6.18 -9.33
N THR A 105 5.91 -4.91 -9.23
CA THR A 105 6.17 -4.26 -7.93
C THR A 105 4.87 -4.11 -7.13
N ASN A 106 3.77 -3.66 -7.75
CA ASN A 106 2.46 -3.59 -7.11
C ASN A 106 1.94 -4.97 -6.69
N LEU A 107 2.14 -5.99 -7.51
CA LEU A 107 1.79 -7.36 -7.16
C LEU A 107 2.61 -7.87 -5.98
N LEU A 108 3.93 -7.63 -5.96
CA LEU A 108 4.81 -8.05 -4.88
C LEU A 108 4.47 -7.32 -3.58
N VAL A 109 4.35 -6.00 -3.58
CA VAL A 109 4.02 -5.21 -2.38
C VAL A 109 2.62 -5.53 -1.88
N GLY A 110 1.62 -5.57 -2.77
CA GLY A 110 0.24 -5.93 -2.39
C GLY A 110 0.13 -7.38 -1.90
N GLY A 111 0.76 -8.33 -2.60
CA GLY A 111 0.74 -9.75 -2.25
C GLY A 111 1.49 -10.07 -0.96
N THR A 112 2.66 -9.47 -0.76
CA THR A 112 3.42 -9.64 0.50
C THR A 112 2.67 -9.03 1.67
N ASN A 113 2.09 -7.83 1.53
CA ASN A 113 1.27 -7.23 2.58
C ASN A 113 -0.01 -8.01 2.91
N LEU A 114 -0.46 -8.92 2.04
CA LEU A 114 -1.56 -9.83 2.32
C LEU A 114 -1.14 -11.06 3.14
N LEU A 115 0.16 -11.37 3.20
CA LEU A 115 0.66 -12.53 3.95
C LEU A 115 0.45 -12.33 5.47
N PRO A 116 0.09 -13.40 6.21
CA PRO A 116 -0.12 -13.34 7.64
C PRO A 116 1.21 -13.38 8.41
N LEU A 117 2.10 -12.42 8.12
CA LEU A 117 3.38 -12.26 8.79
C LEU A 117 3.34 -11.08 9.76
N PRO A 118 4.06 -11.16 10.89
CA PRO A 118 4.05 -10.12 11.91
C PRO A 118 4.52 -8.77 11.33
N GLY A 119 3.70 -7.73 11.49
CA GLY A 119 3.94 -6.38 10.98
C GLY A 119 3.32 -6.06 9.61
N LEU A 120 2.71 -7.04 8.94
CA LEU A 120 2.02 -6.85 7.65
C LEU A 120 0.50 -6.70 7.85
N ASP A 121 -0.18 -6.13 6.84
CA ASP A 121 -1.64 -5.97 6.86
C ASP A 121 -2.39 -7.30 6.96
N GLY A 122 -1.83 -8.37 6.38
CA GLY A 122 -2.36 -9.72 6.45
C GLY A 122 -2.45 -10.29 7.86
N GLN A 123 -1.58 -9.85 8.78
CA GLN A 123 -1.71 -10.20 10.20
C GLN A 123 -2.97 -9.59 10.82
N ARG A 124 -3.25 -8.31 10.55
CA ARG A 124 -4.45 -7.62 11.04
C ARG A 124 -5.71 -8.23 10.45
N LEU A 125 -5.64 -8.60 9.17
CA LEU A 125 -6.70 -9.29 8.44
C LEU A 125 -7.04 -10.66 9.07
N LEU A 126 -6.01 -11.46 9.38
CA LEU A 126 -6.18 -12.78 9.98
C LEU A 126 -6.63 -12.69 11.44
N HIS A 127 -6.12 -11.71 12.19
CA HIS A 127 -6.57 -11.42 13.54
C HIS A 127 -8.04 -10.99 13.58
N SER A 128 -8.45 -10.11 12.67
CA SER A 128 -9.86 -9.71 12.51
C SER A 128 -10.77 -10.89 12.11
N PHE A 129 -10.28 -11.79 11.26
CA PHE A 129 -11.01 -12.99 10.84
C PHE A 129 -11.18 -13.98 12.00
N TRP A 130 -10.11 -14.19 12.80
CA TRP A 130 -10.16 -15.04 13.98
C TRP A 130 -11.02 -14.44 15.12
N GLN A 131 -11.23 -13.11 15.09
CA GLN A 131 -12.04 -12.37 16.06
C GLN A 131 -13.51 -12.18 15.67
N GLY A 132 -14.06 -12.92 14.69
CA GLY A 132 -15.51 -12.82 14.45
C GLY A 132 -16.20 -14.07 13.92
N PRO A 133 -17.48 -14.31 14.25
CA PRO A 133 -18.28 -13.73 15.35
C PRO A 133 -18.03 -14.38 16.72
#